data_AF-Q6LEK3-F1
#
_entry.id   AF-Q6LEK3-F1
#
_cell.length_a   1.000
_cell.length_b   1.000
_cell.length_c   1.000
_cell.angle_alpha   90.00
_cell.angle_beta   90.00
_cell.angle_gamma   90.00
#
_symmetry.space_group_name_H-M   'P 1'
#
loop_
_entity.id
_entity.type
_entity.pdbx_description
1 polymer ?
#
loop_
_entity_poly.entity_id
_entity_poly.type
_entity_poly.pdbx_seq_one_letter_code
_entity_poly.pdbx_strand_id
1 'polypeptide(L)'
;MEDSAMDMESMGPLRPQTFLFGCELKAEKEYQFKVDDEENEHQLSLRTVTLGAGAKDELHVVEAEALDYEGNPTKVVLASLKMSVQPTVSLGGFEIT
;
A
#
# COMPACT_ATOMS: atom_id res chain seq x y z
N MET A 1 40.63 20.78 -18.15
CA MET A 1 40.77 20.04 -16.89
C MET A 1 40.09 20.88 -15.84
N GLU A 2 38.92 20.63 -15.32
CA GLU A 2 37.80 19.69 -15.50
C GLU A 2 36.67 20.46 -14.79
N ASP A 3 35.76 21.01 -15.57
CA ASP A 3 34.42 20.44 -15.74
C ASP A 3 33.56 20.56 -14.46
N SER A 4 32.74 21.62 -14.48
CA SER A 4 31.37 21.61 -13.99
C SER A 4 31.15 21.08 -12.58
N ALA A 5 31.33 21.98 -11.60
CA ALA A 5 30.51 22.00 -10.40
C ALA A 5 29.04 22.21 -10.84
N MET A 6 28.39 21.15 -11.32
CA MET A 6 26.96 21.17 -11.62
C MET A 6 26.22 21.39 -10.30
N ASP A 7 25.45 22.47 -10.26
CA ASP A 7 24.48 22.89 -9.25
C ASP A 7 24.16 21.88 -8.14
N MET A 8 24.92 21.96 -7.05
CA MET A 8 24.48 21.41 -5.76
C MET A 8 23.22 22.15 -5.23
N GLU A 9 22.85 23.28 -5.85
CA GLU A 9 21.66 24.09 -5.56
C GLU A 9 20.38 23.60 -6.26
N SER A 10 20.44 22.60 -7.15
CA SER A 10 19.25 22.01 -7.79
C SER A 10 18.67 20.80 -7.05
N MET A 11 19.29 20.30 -5.98
CA MET A 11 18.73 19.21 -5.17
C MET A 11 17.74 19.75 -4.14
N GLY A 12 16.75 20.52 -4.60
CA GLY A 12 15.55 20.74 -3.80
C GLY A 12 14.97 19.37 -3.38
N PRO A 13 14.33 19.25 -2.19
CA PRO A 13 13.86 17.97 -1.69
C PRO A 13 13.07 17.25 -2.78
N LEU A 14 13.57 16.08 -3.19
CA LEU A 14 12.95 15.27 -4.23
C LEU A 14 11.53 14.96 -3.75
N ARG A 15 10.53 15.50 -4.45
CA ARG A 15 9.14 15.20 -4.13
C ARG A 15 8.91 13.71 -4.38
N PRO A 16 8.22 12.99 -3.48
CA PRO A 16 7.91 11.58 -3.70
C PRO A 16 7.19 11.40 -5.04
N GLN A 17 7.64 10.42 -5.82
CA GLN A 17 6.94 10.01 -7.03
C GLN A 17 5.75 9.14 -6.63
N THR A 18 4.57 9.44 -7.17
CA THR A 18 3.34 8.72 -6.84
C THR A 18 2.91 7.84 -8.00
N PHE A 19 2.73 6.55 -7.74
CA PHE A 19 2.25 5.57 -8.70
C PHE A 19 0.92 4.96 -8.26
N LEU A 20 0.16 4.45 -9.21
CA LEU A 20 -1.08 3.74 -8.93
C LEU A 20 -0.76 2.31 -8.50
N PHE A 21 -1.39 1.88 -7.42
CA PHE A 21 -1.35 0.52 -6.93
C PHE A 21 -2.77 -0.06 -6.87
N GLY A 22 -2.90 -1.34 -7.22
CA GLY A 22 -4.13 -2.10 -7.08
C GLY A 22 -3.86 -3.60 -7.06
N CYS A 23 -4.64 -4.33 -6.28
CA CYS A 23 -4.61 -5.79 -6.25
C CYS A 23 -6.03 -6.35 -6.10
N GLU A 24 -6.20 -7.61 -6.48
CA GLU A 24 -7.44 -8.36 -6.29
C GLU A 24 -7.15 -9.56 -5.39
N LEU A 25 -7.86 -9.63 -4.26
CA LEU A 25 -7.80 -10.73 -3.31
C LEU A 25 -8.97 -11.70 -3.56
N LYS A 26 -8.70 -13.00 -3.42
CA LYS A 26 -9.70 -14.08 -3.45
C LYS A 26 -9.45 -14.99 -2.26
N ALA A 27 -10.41 -15.86 -1.96
CA ALA A 27 -10.21 -16.90 -0.95
C ALA A 27 -8.88 -17.64 -1.20
N GLU A 28 -8.07 -17.79 -0.15
CA GLU A 28 -6.77 -18.48 -0.17
C GLU A 28 -5.69 -17.85 -1.05
N LYS A 29 -5.92 -16.62 -1.54
CA LYS A 29 -4.92 -15.88 -2.33
C LYS A 29 -4.51 -14.60 -1.61
N GLU A 30 -3.25 -14.56 -1.25
CA GLU A 30 -2.59 -13.36 -0.73
C GLU A 30 -1.93 -12.57 -1.86
N TYR A 31 -1.76 -11.26 -1.64
CA TYR A 31 -0.95 -10.40 -2.50
C TYR A 31 0.27 -9.96 -1.73
N GLN A 32 1.46 -10.21 -2.28
CA GLN A 32 2.70 -9.77 -1.69
C GLN A 32 3.23 -8.54 -2.43
N PHE A 33 3.22 -7.40 -1.74
CA PHE A 33 3.90 -6.20 -2.22
C PHE A 33 5.39 -6.29 -1.88
N LYS A 34 6.25 -6.24 -2.89
CA LYS A 34 7.71 -6.26 -2.77
C LYS A 34 8.27 -5.29 -3.79
N VAL A 35 9.29 -4.55 -3.39
CA VAL A 35 10.03 -3.66 -4.28
C VAL A 35 11.49 -4.14 -4.30
N ASP A 36 12.04 -4.25 -5.50
CA ASP A 36 13.45 -4.59 -5.74
C ASP A 36 14.20 -3.30 -6.08
N ASP A 37 14.28 -2.42 -5.09
CA ASP A 37 14.94 -1.11 -5.18
C ASP A 37 15.53 -0.80 -3.81
N GLU A 38 16.85 -0.69 -3.77
CA GLU A 38 17.63 -0.41 -2.56
C GLU A 38 18.02 1.08 -2.46
N GLU A 39 17.81 1.86 -3.53
CA GLU A 39 18.24 3.26 -3.61
C GLU A 39 17.16 4.22 -3.08
N ASN A 40 15.88 3.84 -3.15
CA ASN A 40 14.76 4.69 -2.77
C ASN A 40 13.94 4.12 -1.60
N GLU A 41 13.37 5.02 -0.82
CA GLU A 41 12.34 4.69 0.16
C GLU A 41 11.00 4.48 -0.53
N HIS A 42 10.33 3.38 -0.21
CA HIS A 42 9.02 3.02 -0.77
C HIS A 42 7.96 3.03 0.32
N GLN A 43 6.77 3.53 -0.02
CA GLN A 43 5.63 3.54 0.89
C GLN A 43 4.36 3.16 0.13
N LEU A 44 3.58 2.27 0.73
CA LEU A 44 2.28 1.86 0.23
C LEU A 44 1.17 2.63 0.94
N SER A 45 0.52 3.57 0.24
CA SER A 45 -0.64 4.32 0.74
C SER A 45 -1.95 3.69 0.25
N LEU A 46 -2.61 2.88 1.09
CA LEU A 46 -3.88 2.24 0.78
C LEU A 46 -5.06 3.23 0.90
N ARG A 47 -5.88 3.32 -0.14
CA ARG A 47 -6.98 4.30 -0.22
C ARG A 47 -8.36 3.71 -0.03
N THR A 48 -8.63 2.58 -0.67
CA THR A 48 -9.97 1.96 -0.66
C THR A 48 -9.87 0.44 -0.73
N VAL A 49 -10.78 -0.23 -0.02
CA VAL A 49 -11.06 -1.66 -0.16
C VAL A 49 -12.50 -1.80 -0.63
N THR A 50 -12.74 -2.60 -1.67
CA THR A 50 -14.07 -2.73 -2.29
C THR A 50 -14.35 -4.18 -2.64
N LEU A 51 -15.58 -4.62 -2.40
CA LEU A 51 -16.05 -5.93 -2.85
C LEU A 51 -16.32 -5.93 -4.36
N GLY A 52 -15.78 -6.94 -5.05
CA GLY A 52 -16.08 -7.16 -6.47
C GLY A 52 -17.55 -7.55 -6.69
N ALA A 53 -18.07 -7.32 -7.90
CA ALA A 53 -19.48 -7.56 -8.23
C ALA A 53 -19.96 -9.01 -8.04
N GLY A 54 -19.05 -9.99 -7.99
CA GLY A 54 -19.35 -11.40 -7.75
C GLY A 54 -19.12 -11.88 -6.31
N ALA A 55 -18.77 -10.99 -5.38
CA ALA A 55 -18.55 -11.36 -3.99
C ALA A 55 -19.88 -11.79 -3.33
N LYS A 56 -19.83 -12.85 -2.54
CA LYS A 56 -20.98 -13.30 -1.74
C LYS A 56 -21.35 -12.23 -0.70
N ASP A 57 -22.65 -12.16 -0.35
CA ASP A 57 -23.13 -11.29 0.72
C ASP A 57 -22.86 -11.86 2.13
N GLU A 58 -21.59 -12.06 2.43
CA GLU A 58 -21.06 -12.51 3.71
C GLU A 58 -20.05 -11.50 4.25
N LEU A 59 -19.58 -11.71 5.49
CA LEU A 59 -18.57 -10.85 6.08
C LEU A 59 -17.20 -11.19 5.46
N HIS A 60 -16.62 -10.22 4.77
CA HIS A 60 -15.26 -10.28 4.23
C HIS A 60 -14.34 -9.43 5.10
N VAL A 61 -13.23 -10.00 5.55
CA VAL A 61 -12.21 -9.31 6.32
C VAL A 61 -10.96 -9.23 5.48
N VAL A 62 -10.39 -8.02 5.36
CA VAL A 62 -9.11 -7.80 4.70
C VAL A 62 -8.08 -7.45 5.76
N GLU A 63 -6.99 -8.18 5.75
CA GLU A 63 -5.86 -8.02 6.66
C GLU A 63 -4.61 -7.61 5.87
N ALA A 64 -3.70 -6.91 6.54
CA ALA A 64 -2.35 -6.70 6.06
C ALA A 64 -1.35 -7.25 7.06
N GLU A 65 -0.26 -7.81 6.55
CA GLU A 65 0.89 -8.24 7.33
C GLU A 65 2.08 -7.36 6.97
N ALA A 66 2.69 -6.74 7.98
CA ALA A 66 3.87 -5.91 7.85
C ALA A 66 4.74 -6.05 9.10
N LEU A 67 5.95 -5.49 9.08
CA LEU A 67 6.82 -5.45 10.25
C LEU A 67 6.35 -4.34 11.21
N ASP A 68 6.36 -4.63 12.51
CA ASP A 68 6.17 -3.62 13.54
C ASP A 68 7.48 -2.84 13.83
N TYR A 69 7.46 -1.99 14.85
CA TYR A 69 8.63 -1.19 15.26
C TYR A 69 9.80 -2.04 15.79
N GLU A 70 9.55 -3.28 16.21
CA GLU A 70 10.55 -4.24 16.69
C GLU A 70 11.08 -5.13 15.55
N GLY A 71 10.51 -5.01 14.35
CA GLY A 71 10.83 -5.86 13.21
C GLY A 71 10.11 -7.21 13.22
N ASN A 72 9.05 -7.37 14.01
CA ASN A 72 8.27 -8.60 14.04
C ASN A 72 7.11 -8.53 13.03
N PRO A 73 6.84 -9.61 12.27
CA PRO A 73 5.65 -9.69 11.44
C PRO A 73 4.37 -9.58 12.28
N THR A 74 3.53 -8.60 11.95
CA THR A 74 2.26 -8.34 12.63
C THR A 74 1.14 -8.25 11.61
N LYS A 75 0.03 -8.93 11.92
CA LYS A 75 -1.21 -8.87 11.14
C LYS A 75 -2.17 -7.85 11.74
N VAL A 76 -2.74 -7.00 10.89
CA VAL A 76 -3.76 -6.02 11.26
C VAL A 76 -4.96 -6.11 10.34
N VAL A 77 -6.15 -5.95 10.90
CA VAL A 77 -7.39 -5.86 10.12
C VAL A 77 -7.50 -4.47 9.51
N LEU A 78 -7.50 -4.38 8.18
CA LEU A 78 -7.68 -3.13 7.45
C LEU A 78 -9.16 -2.76 7.33
N ALA A 79 -10.01 -3.73 7.00
CA ALA A 79 -11.41 -3.48 6.71
C ALA A 79 -12.27 -4.74 6.94
N SER A 80 -13.51 -4.50 7.36
CA SER A 80 -14.59 -5.48 7.35
C SER A 80 -15.67 -5.00 6.39
N LEU A 81 -16.01 -5.83 5.40
CA LEU A 81 -16.94 -5.48 4.33
C LEU A 81 -18.05 -6.51 4.24
N LYS A 82 -19.23 -6.06 3.80
CA LYS A 82 -20.35 -6.94 3.45
C LYS A 82 -21.18 -6.25 2.38
N MET A 83 -21.55 -6.96 1.32
CA MET A 83 -22.17 -6.35 0.13
C MET A 83 -23.44 -5.56 0.47
N SER A 84 -24.31 -6.11 1.31
CA SER A 84 -25.57 -5.48 1.71
C SER A 84 -25.46 -4.41 2.81
N VAL A 85 -24.28 -4.20 3.39
CA VAL A 85 -24.08 -3.30 4.53
C VAL A 85 -23.04 -2.21 4.22
N GLN A 86 -21.84 -2.64 3.84
CA GLN A 86 -20.69 -1.80 3.57
C GLN A 86 -19.83 -2.46 2.48
N PRO A 87 -20.11 -2.21 1.18
CA PRO A 87 -19.38 -2.83 0.08
C PRO A 87 -18.01 -2.17 -0.19
N THR A 88 -17.80 -0.95 0.32
CA THR A 88 -16.55 -0.19 0.17
C THR A 88 -16.17 0.45 1.50
N VAL A 89 -14.88 0.40 1.83
CA VAL A 89 -14.25 1.13 2.93
C VAL A 89 -13.18 2.04 2.35
N SER A 90 -13.18 3.32 2.74
CA SER A 90 -12.06 4.21 2.46
C SER A 90 -11.13 4.25 3.67
N LEU A 91 -9.84 4.07 3.43
CA LEU A 91 -8.78 4.05 4.43
C LEU A 91 -8.06 5.40 4.58
N GLY A 92 -8.43 6.41 3.78
CA GLY A 92 -7.88 7.76 3.90
C GLY A 92 -6.41 7.91 3.51
N GLY A 93 -5.76 6.86 3.01
CA GLY A 93 -4.31 6.83 2.82
C GLY A 93 -3.62 6.17 4.01
N PHE A 94 -4.01 4.93 4.32
CA PHE A 94 -3.32 4.14 5.33
C PHE A 94 -1.94 3.77 4.79
N GLU A 95 -0.91 4.25 5.46
CA GLU A 95 0.48 4.12 5.03
C GLU A 95 1.14 2.88 5.65
N ILE A 96 1.81 2.09 4.81
CA ILE A 96 2.66 0.96 5.19
C ILE A 96 4.05 1.22 4.59
N THR A 97 5.08 1.04 5.39
CA THR A 97 6.49 1.32 5.03
C THR A 97 7.33 0.06 5.23
#